data_AF-A0A2G5LCZ8-F1
#
_entry.id   AF-A0A2G5LCZ8-F1
#
_cell.length_a   1.000
_cell.length_b   1.000
_cell.length_c   1.000
_cell.angle_alpha   90.00
_cell.angle_beta   90.00
_cell.angle_gamma   90.00
#
_symmetry.space_group_name_H-M   'P 1'
#
loop_
_entity.id
_entity.type
_entity.pdbx_description
1 polymer ?
#
loop_
_entity_poly.entity_id
_entity_poly.type
_entity_poly.pdbx_seq_one_letter_code
_entity_poly.pdbx_strand_id
1 'polypeptide(L)'
;MYKVKVQIHHEEALPSQFIWRPLSDEIGEEYDLSEDDVKEFFSIQQQIVLPNKTFVTVFTVDFPELEVRDTDPREIFLSYLDSLYQEGRIISLLKVNDELLKKLAVKYYEEIIELEMDLRNVITYILNYDNKRINNELFKDFGIRPSEALNDEVIEKNHENGLFYILFNHYASFTEPQKIKADKIADLLQDVSIQSFDNFKQKLASRAISEERHLSFLYSINQKLGPVEKMRNAIMHVRNLSKNIINNYDKAVNTYQNGNAGHSIPPSPG
;
A
#
# COMPACT_ATOMS: atom_id res chain seq x y z
N MET A 1 8.84 -3.29 22.63
CA MET A 1 9.32 -4.68 22.47
C MET A 1 8.62 -5.30 21.27
N TYR A 2 9.34 -6.02 20.42
CA TYR A 2 8.82 -6.62 19.19
C TYR A 2 8.97 -8.13 19.21
N LYS A 3 7.91 -8.86 18.91
CA LYS A 3 7.94 -10.32 18.88
C LYS A 3 8.00 -10.86 17.45
N VAL A 4 9.04 -11.64 17.16
CA VAL A 4 9.16 -12.36 15.90
C VAL A 4 9.19 -13.86 16.17
N LYS A 5 8.30 -14.61 15.52
CA LYS A 5 8.24 -16.07 15.62
C LYS A 5 8.81 -16.66 14.34
N VAL A 6 9.83 -17.50 14.50
CA VAL A 6 10.58 -18.11 13.40
C VAL A 6 10.45 -19.62 13.48
N GLN A 7 10.29 -20.22 12.31
CA GLN A 7 10.38 -21.66 12.10
C GLN A 7 11.60 -21.94 11.23
N ILE A 8 12.47 -22.84 11.68
CA ILE A 8 13.59 -23.35 10.91
C ILE A 8 13.42 -24.84 10.68
N HIS A 9 13.77 -25.28 9.47
CA HIS A 9 13.87 -26.68 9.08
C HIS A 9 15.35 -27.01 8.87
N HIS A 10 15.86 -28.04 9.53
CA HIS A 10 17.29 -28.33 9.60
C HIS A 10 17.58 -29.84 9.64
N GLU A 11 18.81 -30.21 9.30
CA GLU A 11 19.21 -31.61 9.07
C GLU A 11 19.50 -32.40 10.36
N GLU A 12 19.94 -31.72 11.42
CA GLU A 12 20.40 -32.36 12.66
C GLU A 12 19.93 -31.59 13.90
N ALA A 13 19.87 -32.23 15.06
CA ALA A 13 19.45 -31.54 16.28
C ALA A 13 20.40 -30.36 16.62
N LEU A 14 19.89 -29.13 16.51
CA LEU A 14 20.66 -27.93 16.81
C LEU A 14 20.60 -27.58 18.31
N PRO A 15 21.75 -27.29 18.95
CA PRO A 15 21.78 -26.74 20.31
C PRO A 15 21.21 -25.32 20.32
N SER A 16 20.60 -24.90 21.43
CA SER A 16 19.97 -23.56 21.52
C SER A 16 20.93 -22.42 21.20
N GLN A 17 22.22 -22.56 21.55
CA GLN A 17 23.29 -21.60 21.23
C GLN A 17 23.44 -21.32 19.74
N PHE A 18 23.15 -22.30 18.89
CA PHE A 18 23.17 -22.11 17.44
C PHE A 18 22.12 -21.09 16.99
N ILE A 19 21.02 -20.96 17.73
CA ILE A 19 19.89 -20.10 17.36
C ILE A 19 20.12 -18.66 17.81
N TRP A 20 20.63 -18.45 19.03
CA TRP A 20 20.73 -17.11 19.62
C TRP A 20 22.10 -16.45 19.42
N ARG A 21 23.19 -17.22 19.28
CA ARG A 21 24.54 -16.67 19.18
C ARG A 21 24.74 -15.72 17.99
N PRO A 22 24.22 -16.01 16.79
CA PRO A 22 24.36 -15.07 15.68
C PRO A 22 23.76 -13.70 15.98
N LEU A 23 22.67 -13.62 16.77
CA LEU A 23 22.14 -12.33 17.17
C LEU A 23 23.09 -11.63 18.15
N SER A 24 23.69 -12.37 19.08
CA SER A 24 24.68 -11.83 20.01
C SER A 24 25.90 -11.24 19.31
N ASP A 25 26.35 -11.87 18.22
CA ASP A 25 27.45 -11.34 17.41
C ASP A 25 27.05 -10.03 16.68
N GLU A 26 25.77 -9.87 16.32
CA GLU A 26 25.25 -8.68 15.65
C GLU A 26 25.00 -7.50 16.61
N ILE A 27 24.51 -7.75 17.83
CA ILE A 27 24.08 -6.67 18.76
C ILE A 27 24.90 -6.56 20.05
N GLY A 28 25.68 -7.58 20.40
CA GLY A 28 26.36 -7.66 21.70
C GLY A 28 27.31 -6.50 21.96
N GLU A 29 28.28 -6.29 21.06
CA GLU A 29 29.24 -5.18 21.17
C GLU A 29 28.57 -3.81 20.93
N GLU A 30 27.60 -3.75 20.02
CA GLU A 30 26.99 -2.48 19.61
C GLU A 30 26.10 -1.87 20.72
N TYR A 31 25.46 -2.73 21.52
CA TYR A 31 24.48 -2.34 22.53
C TYR A 31 24.91 -2.65 23.97
N ASP A 32 26.18 -3.03 24.19
CA ASP A 32 26.73 -3.40 25.50
C ASP A 32 25.91 -4.53 26.18
N LEU A 33 25.50 -5.51 25.38
CA LEU A 33 24.73 -6.67 25.82
C LEU A 33 25.63 -7.89 25.96
N SER A 34 25.55 -8.58 27.09
CA SER A 34 26.21 -9.87 27.27
C SER A 34 25.49 -10.99 26.49
N GLU A 35 26.17 -12.12 26.26
CA GLU A 35 25.53 -13.30 25.66
C GLU A 35 24.31 -13.77 26.48
N ASP A 36 24.37 -13.64 27.81
CA ASP A 36 23.26 -14.00 28.69
C ASP A 36 22.06 -13.06 28.50
N ASP A 37 22.30 -11.75 28.33
CA ASP A 37 21.22 -10.78 28.04
C ASP A 37 20.54 -11.10 26.71
N VAL A 38 21.31 -11.36 25.65
CA VAL A 38 20.76 -11.67 24.32
C VAL A 38 20.01 -13.00 24.33
N LYS A 39 20.51 -13.99 25.06
CA LYS A 39 19.85 -15.30 25.21
C LYS A 39 18.47 -15.17 25.85
N GLU A 40 18.25 -14.22 26.75
CA GLU A 40 16.93 -13.96 27.34
C GLU A 40 15.88 -13.49 26.31
N PHE A 41 16.32 -12.99 25.14
CA PHE A 41 15.39 -12.63 24.06
C PHE A 41 14.78 -13.85 23.37
N PHE A 42 15.32 -15.05 23.59
CA PHE A 42 14.92 -16.25 22.86
C PHE A 42 14.10 -17.20 23.70
N SER A 43 13.04 -17.73 23.09
CA SER A 43 12.25 -18.82 23.66
C SER A 43 11.99 -19.90 22.61
N ILE A 44 12.56 -21.08 22.81
CA ILE A 44 12.26 -22.27 21.99
C ILE A 44 10.88 -22.78 22.39
N GLN A 45 9.93 -22.71 21.47
CA GLN A 45 8.54 -23.08 21.69
C GLN A 45 8.31 -24.56 21.37
N GLN A 46 8.97 -25.06 20.32
CA GLN A 46 8.76 -26.41 19.84
C GLN A 46 9.99 -26.93 19.11
N GLN A 47 10.26 -28.22 19.28
CA GLN A 47 11.22 -28.96 18.47
C GLN A 47 10.58 -30.30 18.07
N ILE A 48 10.50 -30.56 16.77
CA ILE A 48 9.83 -31.72 16.19
C ILE A 48 10.84 -32.49 15.34
N VAL A 49 10.89 -33.80 15.51
CA VAL A 49 11.58 -34.70 14.58
C VAL A 49 10.59 -35.17 13.51
N LEU A 50 10.93 -34.96 12.25
CA LEU A 50 10.12 -35.36 11.11
C LEU A 50 10.39 -36.81 10.68
N PRO A 51 9.46 -37.47 9.95
CA PRO A 51 9.64 -38.86 9.51
C PRO A 51 10.88 -39.10 8.62
N ASN A 52 11.34 -38.07 7.92
CA ASN A 52 12.56 -38.11 7.10
C ASN A 52 13.85 -37.87 7.91
N LYS A 53 13.78 -37.91 9.25
CA LYS A 53 14.89 -37.66 10.19
C LYS A 53 15.46 -36.24 10.18
N THR A 54 14.75 -35.28 9.59
CA THR A 54 15.04 -33.85 9.74
C THR A 54 14.27 -33.25 10.90
N PHE A 55 14.54 -32.00 11.23
CA PHE A 55 14.00 -31.36 12.42
C PHE A 55 13.33 -30.03 12.08
N VAL A 56 12.26 -29.72 12.79
CA VAL A 56 11.63 -28.39 12.78
C VAL A 56 11.77 -27.79 14.16
N THR A 57 12.41 -26.62 14.26
CA THR A 57 12.45 -25.84 15.49
C THR A 57 11.64 -24.57 15.29
N VAL A 58 10.73 -24.31 16.23
CA VAL A 58 9.97 -23.07 16.31
C VAL A 58 10.44 -22.31 17.53
N PHE A 59 10.91 -21.10 17.33
CA PHE A 59 11.35 -20.21 18.39
C PHE A 59 10.76 -18.82 18.23
N THR A 60 10.84 -18.06 19.30
CA THR A 60 10.41 -16.67 19.38
C THR A 60 11.61 -15.84 19.78
N VAL A 61 11.71 -14.66 19.17
CA VAL A 61 12.64 -13.60 19.54
C VAL A 61 11.80 -12.43 20.03
N ASP A 62 11.88 -12.14 21.33
CA ASP A 62 11.30 -10.97 21.97
C ASP A 62 12.35 -9.84 21.89
N PHE A 63 12.42 -9.20 20.72
CA PHE A 63 13.43 -8.20 20.39
C PHE A 63 13.15 -6.90 21.16
N PRO A 64 14.07 -6.43 22.02
CA PRO A 64 13.86 -5.21 22.79
C PRO A 64 13.83 -3.97 21.90
N GLU A 65 13.23 -2.89 22.40
CA GLU A 65 13.47 -1.56 21.83
C GLU A 65 14.85 -1.11 22.31
N LEU A 66 15.85 -1.21 21.43
CA LEU A 66 17.21 -0.80 21.74
C LEU A 66 17.30 0.72 21.62
N GLU A 67 17.60 1.42 22.72
CA GLU A 67 17.46 2.88 22.83
C GLU A 67 18.53 3.72 22.11
N VAL A 68 19.47 3.12 21.37
CA VAL A 68 20.62 3.87 20.86
C VAL A 68 21.04 3.39 19.47
N ARG A 69 20.70 4.19 18.43
CA ARG A 69 21.28 4.30 17.07
C ARG A 69 20.20 4.34 15.97
N ASP A 70 20.56 4.95 14.84
CA ASP A 70 19.73 5.12 13.63
C ASP A 70 19.45 3.81 12.85
N THR A 71 19.80 2.65 13.41
CA THR A 71 19.62 1.36 12.75
C THR A 71 18.20 0.83 12.99
N ASP A 72 17.47 0.57 11.90
CA ASP A 72 16.15 -0.07 11.97
C ASP A 72 16.29 -1.48 12.56
N PRO A 73 15.60 -1.81 13.68
CA PRO A 73 15.57 -3.15 14.27
C PRO A 73 15.26 -4.27 13.28
N ARG A 74 14.51 -3.97 12.22
CA ARG A 74 14.22 -4.90 11.14
C ARG A 74 15.47 -5.29 10.36
N GLU A 75 16.39 -4.37 10.13
CA GLU A 75 17.65 -4.63 9.41
C GLU A 75 18.54 -5.55 10.22
N ILE A 76 18.67 -5.28 11.52
CA ILE A 76 19.39 -6.15 12.47
C ILE A 76 18.79 -7.55 12.45
N PHE A 77 17.46 -7.65 12.56
CA PHE A 77 16.79 -8.96 12.58
C PHE A 77 16.94 -9.72 11.25
N LEU A 78 16.93 -9.04 10.11
CA LEU A 78 17.19 -9.66 8.82
C LEU A 78 18.65 -10.14 8.71
N SER A 79 19.61 -9.34 9.15
CA SER A 79 21.04 -9.72 9.22
C SER A 79 21.21 -10.98 10.07
N TYR A 80 20.60 -11.01 11.24
CA TYR A 80 20.56 -12.19 12.11
C TYR A 80 20.03 -13.44 11.39
N LEU A 81 18.88 -13.35 10.70
CA LEU A 81 18.32 -14.50 9.98
C LEU A 81 19.23 -14.97 8.84
N ASP A 82 19.89 -14.04 8.16
CA ASP A 82 20.85 -14.36 7.10
C ASP A 82 22.09 -15.06 7.68
N SER A 83 22.65 -14.55 8.78
CA SER A 83 23.77 -15.17 9.50
C SER A 83 23.42 -16.58 9.99
N LEU A 84 22.23 -16.74 10.58
CA LEU A 84 21.72 -18.03 11.03
C LEU A 84 21.56 -19.02 9.86
N TYR A 85 21.08 -18.56 8.69
CA TYR A 85 20.92 -19.40 7.50
C TYR A 85 22.27 -19.80 6.89
N GLN A 86 23.27 -18.91 6.91
CA GLN A 86 24.60 -19.14 6.34
C GLN A 86 25.44 -20.19 7.08
N GLU A 87 25.08 -20.57 8.30
CA GLU A 87 25.75 -21.66 9.04
C GLU A 87 25.60 -23.05 8.38
N GLY A 88 24.80 -23.17 7.31
CA GLY A 88 24.81 -24.32 6.39
C GLY A 88 24.05 -25.55 6.85
N ARG A 89 23.44 -25.51 8.05
CA ARG A 89 22.65 -26.62 8.63
C ARG A 89 21.15 -26.45 8.46
N ILE A 90 20.72 -25.29 7.96
CA ILE A 90 19.32 -24.92 7.78
C ILE A 90 18.91 -25.17 6.33
N ILE A 91 17.90 -26.01 6.15
CA ILE A 91 17.27 -26.32 4.86
C ILE A 91 16.33 -25.19 4.45
N SER A 92 15.54 -24.67 5.39
CA SER A 92 14.65 -23.55 5.15
C SER A 92 14.35 -22.74 6.41
N LEU A 93 14.07 -21.45 6.22
CA LEU A 93 13.76 -20.49 7.28
C LEU A 93 12.48 -19.74 6.92
N LEU A 94 11.55 -19.65 7.87
CA LEU A 94 10.27 -18.98 7.68
C LEU A 94 9.90 -18.14 8.91
N LYS A 95 9.54 -16.87 8.69
CA LYS A 95 8.86 -16.05 9.69
C LYS A 95 7.37 -16.40 9.69
N VAL A 96 6.86 -16.87 10.82
CA VAL A 96 5.44 -17.23 10.99
C VAL A 96 4.64 -16.16 11.76
N ASN A 97 5.34 -15.26 12.46
CA ASN A 97 4.80 -14.01 12.98
C ASN A 97 5.91 -12.95 12.98
N ASP A 98 5.61 -11.72 12.59
CA ASP A 98 6.61 -10.64 12.49
C ASP A 98 5.99 -9.31 12.95
N GLU A 99 6.15 -8.97 14.23
CA GLU A 99 5.63 -7.70 14.77
C GLU A 99 6.40 -6.46 14.27
N LEU A 100 7.66 -6.61 13.88
CA LEU A 100 8.43 -5.54 13.23
C LEU A 100 7.79 -5.15 11.91
N LEU A 101 7.51 -6.14 11.05
CA LEU A 101 6.81 -5.93 9.78
C LEU A 101 5.40 -5.38 10.01
N LYS A 102 4.65 -5.92 10.99
CA LYS A 102 3.29 -5.44 11.29
C LYS A 102 3.29 -3.98 11.69
N LYS A 103 4.17 -3.54 12.60
CA LYS A 103 4.25 -2.14 13.02
C LYS A 103 4.56 -1.21 11.85
N LEU A 104 5.52 -1.60 11.00
CA LEU A 104 5.87 -0.83 9.82
C LEU A 104 4.71 -0.79 8.80
N ALA A 105 4.03 -1.91 8.60
CA ALA A 105 2.88 -2.01 7.71
C ALA A 105 1.70 -1.15 8.19
N VAL A 106 1.44 -1.10 9.50
CA VAL A 106 0.41 -0.24 10.09
C VAL A 106 0.71 1.23 9.82
N LYS A 107 1.95 1.67 10.05
CA LYS A 107 2.36 3.06 9.76
C LYS A 107 2.03 3.46 8.32
N TYR A 108 2.49 2.70 7.33
CA TYR A 108 2.22 3.03 5.93
C TYR A 108 0.76 2.84 5.53
N TYR A 109 0.04 1.94 6.19
CA TYR A 109 -1.39 1.74 5.96
C TYR A 109 -2.20 2.98 6.37
N GLU A 110 -1.89 3.55 7.53
CA GLU A 110 -2.50 4.80 8.01
C GLU A 110 -2.26 5.95 7.02
N GLU A 111 -1.03 6.15 6.57
CA GLU A 111 -0.69 7.17 5.57
C GLU A 111 -1.44 6.97 4.23
N ILE A 112 -1.58 5.72 3.78
CA ILE A 112 -2.32 5.40 2.54
C ILE A 112 -3.82 5.67 2.70
N ILE A 113 -4.41 5.39 3.86
CA ILE A 113 -5.81 5.71 4.13
C ILE A 113 -6.04 7.21 4.03
N GLU A 114 -5.20 8.02 4.67
CA GLU A 114 -5.31 9.48 4.62
C GLU A 114 -5.21 10.00 3.18
N LEU A 115 -4.20 9.52 2.44
CA LEU A 115 -4.04 9.85 1.02
C LEU A 115 -5.25 9.44 0.18
N GLU A 116 -5.84 8.27 0.44
CA GLU A 116 -7.04 7.81 -0.27
C GLU A 116 -8.25 8.68 0.03
N MET A 117 -8.45 9.11 1.28
CA MET A 117 -9.52 10.04 1.64
C MET A 117 -9.35 11.40 0.95
N ASP A 118 -8.13 11.93 0.92
CA ASP A 118 -7.83 13.19 0.24
C ASP A 118 -8.07 13.10 -1.27
N LEU A 119 -7.65 11.99 -1.91
CA LEU A 119 -7.92 11.73 -3.32
C LEU A 119 -9.42 11.66 -3.59
N ARG A 120 -10.20 10.96 -2.76
CA ARG A 120 -11.66 10.90 -2.89
C ARG A 120 -12.29 12.28 -2.75
N ASN A 121 -11.83 13.09 -1.81
CA ASN A 121 -12.31 14.46 -1.62
C ASN A 121 -12.08 15.32 -2.88
N VAL A 122 -10.85 15.33 -3.39
CA VAL A 122 -10.50 16.11 -4.59
C VAL A 122 -11.25 15.62 -5.83
N ILE A 123 -11.35 14.30 -6.05
CA ILE A 123 -12.08 13.75 -7.19
C ILE A 123 -13.58 14.04 -7.08
N THR A 124 -14.13 13.97 -5.86
CA THR A 124 -15.53 14.37 -5.61
C THR A 124 -15.75 15.83 -5.97
N TYR A 125 -14.83 16.72 -5.60
CA TYR A 125 -14.87 18.12 -6.00
C TYR A 125 -14.83 18.29 -7.53
N ILE A 126 -13.89 17.64 -8.21
CA ILE A 126 -13.74 17.71 -9.67
C ILE A 126 -15.02 17.24 -10.38
N LEU A 127 -15.58 16.11 -9.96
CA LEU A 127 -16.79 15.54 -10.57
C LEU A 127 -18.00 16.45 -10.34
N ASN A 128 -18.17 16.98 -9.13
CA ASN A 128 -19.26 17.92 -8.83
C ASN A 128 -19.12 19.24 -9.58
N TYR A 129 -17.90 19.76 -9.76
CA TYR A 129 -17.64 20.97 -10.54
C TYR A 129 -18.16 20.84 -11.98
N ASP A 130 -17.98 19.67 -12.60
CA ASP A 130 -18.50 19.35 -13.93
C ASP A 130 -19.96 18.83 -13.92
N ASN A 131 -20.70 18.99 -12.82
CA ASN A 131 -22.07 18.49 -12.63
C ASN A 131 -22.22 16.97 -12.90
N LYS A 132 -21.20 16.18 -12.60
CA LYS A 132 -21.19 14.73 -12.78
C LYS A 132 -21.63 14.02 -11.51
N ARG A 133 -22.80 13.37 -11.56
CA ARG A 133 -23.26 12.51 -10.47
C ARG A 133 -22.40 11.25 -10.38
N ILE A 134 -21.89 10.95 -9.20
CA ILE A 134 -21.06 9.76 -8.93
C ILE A 134 -21.96 8.52 -8.85
N ASN A 135 -22.11 7.81 -9.96
CA ASN A 135 -22.98 6.63 -10.06
C ASN A 135 -22.42 5.60 -11.07
N ASN A 136 -23.17 4.50 -11.27
CA ASN A 136 -22.80 3.44 -12.21
C ASN A 136 -22.67 3.91 -13.67
N GLU A 137 -23.42 4.94 -14.07
CA GLU A 137 -23.39 5.47 -15.44
C GLU A 137 -22.10 6.24 -15.67
N LEU A 138 -21.71 7.10 -14.73
CA LEU A 138 -20.43 7.78 -14.74
C LEU A 138 -19.27 6.78 -14.85
N PHE A 139 -19.28 5.73 -14.04
CA PHE A 139 -18.21 4.74 -14.08
C PHE A 139 -18.15 4.00 -15.42
N LYS A 140 -19.30 3.65 -16.02
CA LYS A 140 -19.34 3.12 -17.39
C LYS A 140 -18.76 4.10 -18.41
N ASP A 141 -19.03 5.39 -18.25
CA ASP A 141 -18.51 6.42 -19.14
C ASP A 141 -16.97 6.48 -19.14
N PHE A 142 -16.33 6.13 -18.03
CA PHE A 142 -14.86 6.09 -17.90
C PHE A 142 -14.27 4.67 -17.96
N GLY A 143 -15.08 3.65 -18.28
CA GLY A 143 -14.63 2.26 -18.32
C GLY A 143 -14.23 1.69 -16.95
N ILE A 144 -14.69 2.32 -15.87
CA ILE A 144 -14.45 1.92 -14.50
C ILE A 144 -15.45 0.83 -14.12
N ARG A 145 -14.94 -0.30 -13.62
CA ARG A 145 -15.76 -1.34 -13.03
C ARG A 145 -15.70 -1.23 -11.50
N PRO A 146 -16.83 -0.97 -10.83
CA PRO A 146 -16.92 -1.04 -9.38
C PRO A 146 -16.50 -2.42 -8.84
N SER A 147 -15.92 -2.47 -7.65
CA SER A 147 -15.59 -3.70 -6.93
C SER A 147 -16.85 -4.51 -6.59
N GLU A 148 -17.96 -3.82 -6.35
CA GLU A 148 -19.28 -4.38 -6.11
C GLU A 148 -20.37 -3.50 -6.72
N ALA A 149 -21.58 -4.03 -6.85
CA ALA A 149 -22.69 -3.25 -7.41
C ALA A 149 -23.03 -2.08 -6.48
N LEU A 150 -23.01 -0.85 -7.01
CA LEU A 150 -23.44 0.31 -6.24
C LEU A 150 -24.91 0.16 -5.85
N ASN A 151 -25.16 0.18 -4.55
CA ASN A 151 -26.49 0.18 -3.98
C ASN A 151 -26.70 1.52 -3.27
N ASP A 152 -27.60 2.34 -3.81
CA ASP A 152 -27.88 3.69 -3.29
C ASP A 152 -28.30 3.66 -1.81
N GLU A 153 -29.03 2.63 -1.36
CA GLU A 153 -29.43 2.48 0.05
C GLU A 153 -28.23 2.26 0.98
N VAL A 154 -27.23 1.47 0.53
CA VAL A 154 -26.02 1.19 1.31
C VAL A 154 -25.14 2.44 1.37
N ILE A 155 -24.98 3.11 0.23
CA ILE A 155 -24.22 4.35 0.10
C ILE A 155 -24.79 5.43 1.02
N GLU A 156 -26.11 5.64 0.99
CA GLU A 156 -26.78 6.64 1.83
C GLU A 156 -26.66 6.27 3.32
N LYS A 157 -26.89 5.01 3.67
CA LYS A 157 -26.78 4.51 5.04
C LYS A 157 -25.39 4.70 5.65
N ASN A 158 -24.34 4.55 4.85
CA ASN A 158 -22.95 4.68 5.30
C ASN A 158 -22.37 6.09 5.13
N HIS A 159 -23.14 7.03 4.55
CA HIS A 159 -22.67 8.37 4.19
C HIS A 159 -21.46 8.36 3.24
N GLU A 160 -21.46 7.41 2.30
CA GLU A 160 -20.41 7.24 1.31
C GLU A 160 -20.82 7.83 -0.04
N ASN A 161 -19.94 7.72 -1.04
CA ASN A 161 -20.30 7.93 -2.44
C ASN A 161 -19.74 6.78 -3.29
N GLY A 162 -20.03 6.77 -4.60
CA GLY A 162 -19.58 5.67 -5.47
C GLY A 162 -18.07 5.46 -5.53
N LEU A 163 -17.23 6.45 -5.16
CA LEU A 163 -15.77 6.30 -5.16
C LEU A 163 -15.26 5.34 -4.07
N PHE A 164 -16.06 5.05 -3.04
CA PHE A 164 -15.71 4.03 -2.03
C PHE A 164 -15.70 2.61 -2.61
N TYR A 165 -16.32 2.43 -3.78
CA TYR A 165 -16.60 1.14 -4.40
C TYR A 165 -15.80 0.94 -5.69
N ILE A 166 -14.73 1.71 -5.88
CA ILE A 166 -13.79 1.52 -7.00
C ILE A 166 -12.41 1.16 -6.46
N LEU A 167 -11.60 0.53 -7.30
CA LEU A 167 -10.23 0.19 -6.96
C LEU A 167 -9.36 1.46 -6.95
N PHE A 168 -8.34 1.48 -6.11
CA PHE A 168 -7.42 2.61 -5.93
C PHE A 168 -6.76 3.06 -7.25
N ASN A 169 -6.43 2.12 -8.14
CA ASN A 169 -5.87 2.41 -9.45
C ASN A 169 -6.87 3.08 -10.42
N HIS A 170 -8.18 3.06 -10.15
CA HIS A 170 -9.20 3.68 -10.99
C HIS A 170 -9.38 5.18 -10.73
N TYR A 171 -8.76 5.75 -9.68
CA TYR A 171 -8.83 7.20 -9.43
C TYR A 171 -8.24 8.04 -10.59
N ALA A 172 -7.28 7.49 -11.33
CA ALA A 172 -6.72 8.15 -12.51
C ALA A 172 -7.55 7.95 -13.79
N SER A 173 -8.60 7.11 -13.78
CA SER A 173 -9.37 6.77 -14.98
C SER A 173 -10.32 7.88 -15.44
N PHE A 174 -10.48 8.96 -14.68
CA PHE A 174 -11.37 10.08 -15.01
C PHE A 174 -10.77 11.07 -16.04
N THR A 175 -9.59 10.80 -16.61
CA THR A 175 -8.95 11.70 -17.59
C THR A 175 -9.69 11.71 -18.93
N GLU A 176 -10.09 10.54 -19.43
CA GLU A 176 -10.74 10.41 -20.74
C GLU A 176 -11.92 9.44 -20.70
N PRO A 177 -13.11 9.84 -21.17
CA PRO A 177 -14.22 8.92 -21.32
C PRO A 177 -13.91 7.79 -22.29
N GLN A 178 -14.44 6.61 -22.02
CA GLN A 178 -14.41 5.47 -22.90
C GLN A 178 -15.05 5.83 -24.26
N LYS A 179 -14.37 5.40 -25.33
CA LYS A 179 -14.87 5.52 -26.70
C LYS A 179 -16.23 4.84 -26.82
N ILE A 180 -17.19 5.56 -27.39
CA ILE A 180 -18.54 5.03 -27.63
C ILE A 180 -18.46 4.07 -28.82
N LYS A 181 -19.02 2.87 -28.65
CA LYS A 181 -19.15 1.91 -29.73
C LYS A 181 -20.22 2.35 -30.74
N ALA A 182 -20.07 1.97 -32.01
CA ALA A 182 -20.95 2.46 -33.09
C ALA A 182 -22.43 2.15 -32.87
N ASP A 183 -22.76 1.01 -32.27
CA ASP A 183 -24.11 0.61 -31.86
C ASP A 183 -24.72 1.58 -30.82
N LYS A 184 -23.93 2.00 -29.84
CA LYS A 184 -24.35 2.99 -28.82
C LYS A 184 -24.50 4.41 -29.36
N ILE A 185 -23.84 4.75 -30.47
CA ILE A 185 -24.03 6.04 -31.13
C ILE A 185 -25.43 6.12 -31.74
N ALA A 186 -25.94 5.01 -32.29
CA ALA A 186 -27.30 4.95 -32.81
C ALA A 186 -28.33 5.21 -31.71
N ASP A 187 -28.16 4.59 -30.53
CA ASP A 187 -29.01 4.84 -29.35
C ASP A 187 -28.99 6.33 -28.94
N LEU A 188 -27.81 6.95 -28.94
CA LEU A 188 -27.67 8.36 -28.60
C LEU A 188 -28.36 9.28 -29.63
N LEU A 189 -28.25 8.98 -30.92
CA LEU A 189 -28.90 9.75 -31.99
C LEU A 189 -30.43 9.63 -31.97
N GLN A 190 -30.97 8.60 -31.32
CA GLN A 190 -32.42 8.43 -31.13
C GLN A 190 -32.97 9.19 -29.92
N ASP A 191 -32.11 9.82 -29.11
CA ASP A 191 -32.54 10.62 -27.98
C ASP A 191 -33.27 11.89 -28.43
N VAL A 192 -34.54 12.00 -28.05
CA VAL A 192 -35.44 13.12 -28.39
C VAL A 192 -34.95 14.50 -27.91
N SER A 193 -34.04 14.55 -26.94
CA SER A 193 -33.39 15.79 -26.50
C SER A 193 -32.35 16.32 -27.48
N ILE A 194 -31.89 15.50 -28.43
CA ILE A 194 -30.91 15.85 -29.45
C ILE A 194 -31.65 16.35 -30.68
N GLN A 195 -31.90 17.67 -30.71
CA GLN A 195 -32.62 18.33 -31.80
C GLN A 195 -31.70 18.79 -32.94
N SER A 196 -30.38 18.76 -32.73
CA SER A 196 -29.38 19.23 -33.68
C SER A 196 -28.08 18.45 -33.54
N PHE A 197 -27.24 18.52 -34.58
CA PHE A 197 -25.87 17.99 -34.51
C PHE A 197 -25.01 18.70 -33.46
N ASP A 198 -25.26 19.99 -33.19
CA ASP A 198 -24.55 20.73 -32.15
C ASP A 198 -24.92 20.23 -30.75
N ASN A 199 -26.21 19.92 -30.49
CA ASN A 199 -26.64 19.30 -29.24
C ASN A 199 -25.97 17.93 -29.04
N PHE A 200 -25.87 17.14 -30.12
CA PHE A 200 -25.18 15.85 -30.09
C PHE A 200 -23.70 16.03 -29.71
N LYS A 201 -23.01 16.97 -30.38
CA LYS A 201 -21.60 17.28 -30.09
C LYS A 201 -21.39 17.74 -28.65
N GLN A 202 -22.27 18.61 -28.14
CA GLN A 202 -22.24 19.06 -26.74
C GLN A 202 -22.46 17.90 -25.76
N LYS A 203 -23.42 17.02 -26.04
CA LYS A 203 -23.69 15.83 -25.21
C LYS A 203 -22.50 14.85 -25.19
N LEU A 204 -21.80 14.71 -26.31
CA LEU A 204 -20.58 13.91 -26.34
C LEU A 204 -19.45 14.56 -25.54
N ALA A 205 -19.29 15.88 -25.67
CA ALA A 205 -18.27 16.63 -24.95
C ALA A 205 -18.52 16.68 -23.44
N SER A 206 -19.78 16.76 -23.01
CA SER A 206 -20.16 16.83 -21.59
C SER A 206 -19.83 15.57 -20.79
N ARG A 207 -19.50 14.45 -21.46
CA ARG A 207 -19.00 13.23 -20.81
C ARG A 207 -17.61 13.43 -20.20
N ALA A 208 -16.75 14.23 -20.84
CA ALA A 208 -15.40 14.50 -20.36
C ALA A 208 -15.38 15.50 -19.19
N ILE A 209 -14.25 15.52 -18.48
CA ILE A 209 -13.91 16.60 -17.53
C ILE A 209 -13.58 17.84 -18.37
N SER A 210 -14.20 18.98 -18.06
CA SER A 210 -14.12 20.16 -18.94
C SER A 210 -12.96 21.09 -18.58
N GLU A 211 -12.56 21.08 -17.31
CA GLU A 211 -11.59 22.02 -16.75
C GLU A 211 -10.15 21.49 -16.88
N GLU A 212 -9.28 22.24 -17.56
CA GLU A 212 -7.90 21.83 -17.88
C GLU A 212 -7.05 21.60 -16.62
N ARG A 213 -7.21 22.41 -15.58
CA ARG A 213 -6.49 22.22 -14.31
C ARG A 213 -6.88 20.90 -13.63
N HIS A 214 -8.13 20.45 -13.76
CA HIS A 214 -8.60 19.18 -13.19
C HIS A 214 -8.02 18.00 -13.96
N LEU A 215 -7.99 18.09 -15.30
CA LEU A 215 -7.32 17.10 -16.15
C LEU A 215 -5.83 17.00 -15.80
N SER A 216 -5.14 18.14 -15.67
CA SER A 216 -3.72 18.20 -15.29
C SER A 216 -3.46 17.52 -13.95
N PHE A 217 -4.33 17.75 -12.97
CA PHE A 217 -4.27 17.04 -11.68
C PHE A 217 -4.45 15.53 -11.86
N LEU A 218 -5.48 15.07 -12.58
CA LEU A 218 -5.77 13.65 -12.81
C LEU A 218 -4.62 12.93 -13.53
N TYR A 219 -3.98 13.58 -14.51
CA TYR A 219 -2.77 13.07 -15.15
C TYR A 219 -1.60 12.98 -14.17
N SER A 220 -1.44 13.97 -13.29
CA SER A 220 -0.34 13.99 -12.32
C SER A 220 -0.44 12.86 -11.29
N ILE A 221 -1.65 12.49 -10.86
CA ILE A 221 -1.84 11.38 -9.92
C ILE A 221 -1.61 10.02 -10.59
N ASN A 222 -1.95 9.85 -11.87
CA ASN A 222 -1.77 8.58 -12.59
C ASN A 222 -0.32 8.06 -12.51
N GLN A 223 0.66 8.97 -12.64
CA GLN A 223 2.08 8.62 -12.55
C GLN A 223 2.52 8.21 -11.14
N LYS A 224 1.78 8.63 -10.11
CA LYS A 224 2.11 8.47 -8.69
C LYS A 224 1.36 7.32 -8.01
N LEU A 225 0.19 6.94 -8.52
CA LEU A 225 -0.60 5.83 -7.95
C LEU A 225 0.14 4.49 -8.04
N GLY A 226 1.01 4.29 -9.02
CA GLY A 226 1.74 3.03 -9.20
C GLY A 226 2.58 2.63 -7.98
N PRO A 227 3.50 3.48 -7.49
CA PRO A 227 4.24 3.23 -6.25
C PRO A 227 3.35 3.05 -5.01
N VAL A 228 2.29 3.86 -4.87
CA VAL A 228 1.35 3.77 -3.73
C VAL A 228 0.59 2.44 -3.74
N GLU A 229 0.10 2.01 -4.89
CA GLU A 229 -0.58 0.72 -5.08
C GLU A 229 0.36 -0.46 -4.80
N LYS A 230 1.65 -0.36 -5.15
CA LYS A 230 2.64 -1.38 -4.80
C LYS A 230 2.84 -1.49 -3.28
N MET A 231 2.92 -0.36 -2.57
CA MET A 231 3.01 -0.33 -1.11
C MET A 231 1.75 -0.93 -0.48
N ARG A 232 0.57 -0.47 -0.90
CA ARG A 232 -0.74 -0.98 -0.46
C ARG A 232 -0.84 -2.50 -0.61
N ASN A 233 -0.50 -3.02 -1.79
CA ASN A 233 -0.54 -4.47 -2.04
C ASN A 233 0.48 -5.24 -1.19
N ALA A 234 1.66 -4.68 -0.92
CA ALA A 234 2.63 -5.32 -0.05
C ALA A 234 2.12 -5.42 1.40
N ILE A 235 1.48 -4.37 1.91
CA ILE A 235 0.84 -4.32 3.23
C ILE A 235 -0.30 -5.34 3.33
N MET A 236 -1.25 -5.31 2.37
CA MET A 236 -2.43 -6.18 2.37
C MET A 236 -2.08 -7.68 2.32
N HIS A 237 -0.94 -8.02 1.73
CA HIS A 237 -0.44 -9.39 1.66
C HIS A 237 0.63 -9.71 2.70
N VAL A 238 0.88 -8.82 3.66
CA VAL A 238 1.89 -8.98 4.73
C VAL A 238 3.26 -9.39 4.15
N ARG A 239 3.64 -8.78 3.03
CA ARG A 239 4.91 -9.03 2.34
C ARG A 239 5.99 -8.12 2.90
N ASN A 240 7.24 -8.53 2.72
CA ASN A 240 8.39 -7.71 3.08
C ASN A 240 8.34 -6.35 2.35
N LEU A 241 8.47 -5.26 3.11
CA LEU A 241 8.53 -3.89 2.59
C LEU A 241 9.99 -3.55 2.25
N SER A 242 10.45 -3.92 1.05
CA SER A 242 11.85 -3.66 0.67
C SER A 242 12.18 -2.16 0.68
N LYS A 243 13.46 -1.80 0.89
CA LYS A 243 13.95 -0.42 0.79
C LYS A 243 13.51 0.25 -0.52
N ASN A 244 13.48 -0.51 -1.61
CA ASN A 244 13.02 -0.01 -2.92
C ASN A 244 11.51 0.31 -2.94
N ILE A 245 10.65 -0.50 -2.31
CA ILE A 245 9.21 -0.22 -2.23
C ILE A 245 8.99 1.05 -1.40
N ILE A 246 9.64 1.15 -0.24
CA ILE A 246 9.59 2.31 0.66
C ILE A 246 10.05 3.57 -0.07
N ASN A 247 11.26 3.56 -0.65
CA ASN A 247 11.80 4.73 -1.34
C ASN A 247 10.94 5.21 -2.51
N ASN A 248 10.33 4.28 -3.27
CA ASN A 248 9.44 4.66 -4.38
C ASN A 248 8.12 5.26 -3.89
N TYR A 249 7.58 4.73 -2.78
CA TYR A 249 6.41 5.28 -2.12
C TYR A 249 6.71 6.69 -1.57
N ASP A 250 7.79 6.84 -0.80
CA ASP A 250 8.18 8.13 -0.20
C ASP A 250 8.40 9.19 -1.27
N LYS A 251 9.03 8.85 -2.41
CA LYS A 251 9.17 9.77 -3.54
C LYS A 251 7.82 10.17 -4.12
N ALA A 252 6.89 9.23 -4.28
CA ALA A 252 5.58 9.51 -4.85
C ALA A 252 4.77 10.47 -3.97
N VAL A 253 4.84 10.32 -2.64
CA VAL A 253 4.11 11.14 -1.66
C VAL A 253 4.82 12.48 -1.37
N ASN A 254 6.15 12.48 -1.16
CA ASN A 254 6.90 13.66 -0.71
C ASN A 254 7.26 14.67 -1.81
N THR A 255 7.08 14.33 -3.10
CA THR A 255 7.22 15.32 -4.18
C THR A 255 6.24 16.51 -4.00
N TYR A 256 5.26 16.41 -3.11
CA TYR A 256 4.34 17.49 -2.75
C TYR A 256 4.95 18.58 -1.84
N GLN A 257 5.89 18.24 -0.95
CA GLN A 257 6.43 19.22 0.01
C GLN A 257 7.39 20.23 -0.62
N ASN A 258 8.13 19.83 -1.67
CA ASN A 258 9.09 20.70 -2.35
C ASN A 258 8.49 21.51 -3.51
N GLY A 259 7.21 21.30 -3.86
CA GLY A 259 6.51 22.01 -4.95
C GLY A 259 5.80 23.30 -4.53
N ASN A 260 5.61 23.55 -3.23
CA ASN A 260 4.86 24.70 -2.71
C ASN A 260 5.72 25.90 -2.27
N ALA A 261 7.03 25.88 -2.50
CA ALA A 261 7.93 27.00 -2.17
C ALA A 261 7.90 28.16 -3.19
N GLY A 262 6.97 28.17 -4.17
CA GLY A 262 7.10 29.04 -5.35
C GLY A 262 5.89 29.85 -5.79
N HIS A 263 4.72 29.80 -5.15
CA HIS A 263 3.56 30.59 -5.58
C HIS A 263 2.98 31.39 -4.40
N SER A 264 3.65 32.50 -4.08
CA SER A 264 3.06 33.59 -3.31
C SER A 264 1.87 34.15 -4.07
N ILE A 265 0.68 34.00 -3.49
CA ILE A 265 -0.56 34.64 -3.94
C ILE A 265 -0.32 36.16 -3.94
N PRO A 266 -0.48 36.89 -5.06
CA PRO A 266 -0.37 38.34 -5.07
C PRO A 266 -1.50 38.94 -4.22
N PRO A 267 -1.24 40.02 -3.46
CA PRO A 267 -2.28 40.65 -2.65
C PRO A 267 -3.38 41.21 -3.55
N SER A 268 -4.63 41.03 -3.13
CA SER A 268 -5.80 41.58 -3.82
C SER A 268 -5.70 43.11 -3.88
N PRO A 269 -6.03 43.74 -5.02
CA PRO A 269 -6.15 45.19 -5.10
C PRO A 269 -7.39 45.63 -4.32
N GLY A 270 -7.18 46.55 -3.38
CA GLY A 270 -8.24 47.39 -2.80
C GLY A 270 -8.59 48.57 -3.70
#